data_AF-A0A3C1ZWN0-F1
#
_entry.id   AF-A0A3C1ZWN0-F1
#
_cell.length_a   1.000
_cell.length_b   1.000
_cell.length_c   1.000
_cell.angle_alpha   90.00
_cell.angle_beta   90.00
_cell.angle_gamma   90.00
#
_symmetry.space_group_name_H-M   'P 1'
#
loop_
_entity.id
_entity.type
_entity.pdbx_description
1 polymer ?
#
loop_
_entity_poly.entity_id
_entity_poly.type
_entity_poly.pdbx_seq_one_letter_code
_entity_poly.pdbx_strand_id
1 'polypeptide(L)' 'MDVFISRLRKYLRHDPSLKITNIHGVGFQLEVS' A
#
# COMPACT_ATOMS: atom_id res chain seq x y z
N MET A 1 -3.43 -12.19 -2.20
CA MET A 1 -2.56 -10.99 -2.22
C MET A 1 -2.80 -10.08 -1.02
N ASP A 2 -4.03 -9.99 -0.49
CA ASP A 2 -4.40 -9.05 0.57
C ASP A 2 -3.59 -9.18 1.87
N VAL A 3 -3.14 -10.38 2.22
CA VAL A 3 -2.28 -10.61 3.40
C VAL A 3 -0.91 -9.94 3.24
N PHE A 4 -0.32 -9.99 2.04
CA PHE A 4 0.96 -9.33 1.75
C PHE A 4 0.83 -7.82 1.81
N ILE A 5 -0.19 -7.26 1.16
CA ILE A 5 -0.46 -5.82 1.17
C ILE A 5 -0.78 -5.33 2.58
N SER A 6 -1.49 -6.13 3.38
CA SER A 6 -1.77 -5.81 4.79
C SER A 6 -0.52 -5.78 5.65
N ARG A 7 0.45 -6.69 5.42
CA ARG A 7 1.76 -6.67 6.10
C ARG A 7 2.59 -5.47 5.63
N LEU A 8 2.65 -5.21 4.33
CA LEU A 8 3.38 -4.07 3.76
C LEU A 8 2.88 -2.73 4.31
N ARG A 9 1.55 -2.54 4.38
CA ARG A 9 0.96 -1.35 5.02
C ARG A 9 1.35 -1.18 6.48
N LYS A 10 1.52 -2.27 7.23
CA LYS A 10 1.98 -2.20 8.63
C LYS A 10 3.43 -1.73 8.73
N TYR A 11 4.31 -2.21 7.85
CA TYR A 11 5.71 -1.78 7.83
C TYR A 11 5.85 -0.31 7.45
N LEU A 12 5.07 0.15 6.46
CA LEU A 12 5.12 1.54 5.99
C LEU A 12 4.29 2.51 6.83
N ARG A 13 3.59 2.03 7.87
CA ARG A 13 2.72 2.86 8.72
C ARG A 13 3.45 4.00 9.44
N HIS A 14 4.76 3.84 9.66
CA HIS A 14 5.60 4.85 10.30
C HIS A 14 5.88 6.06 9.40
N ASP A 15 5.64 5.93 8.10
CA ASP A 15 5.83 6.99 7.12
C ASP A 15 4.48 7.42 6.52
N PRO A 16 3.89 8.53 7.01
CA PRO A 16 2.59 9.00 6.52
C PRO A 16 2.65 9.56 5.10
N SER A 17 3.84 9.79 4.53
CA SER A 17 3.98 10.20 3.12
C SER A 17 3.63 9.08 2.14
N LEU A 18 3.67 7.82 2.61
CA LEU A 18 3.48 6.64 1.77
C LEU A 18 2.02 6.15 1.81
N LYS A 19 1.38 6.11 0.64
CA LYS A 19 0.00 5.65 0.48
C LYS A 19 -0.08 4.50 -0.52
N ILE A 20 -0.71 3.39 -0.10
CA ILE A 20 -0.98 2.25 -0.99
C ILE A 20 -2.45 2.24 -1.38
N THR A 21 -2.75 2.37 -2.68
CA THR A 21 -4.08 2.31 -3.28
C THR A 21 -4.27 1.01 -4.07
N ASN A 22 -5.47 0.43 -3.99
CA ASN A 22 -5.83 -0.76 -4.78
C ASN A 22 -6.59 -0.31 -6.04
N ILE A 23 -6.06 -0.64 -7.21
CA ILE A 23 -6.64 -0.37 -8.52
C ILE A 23 -7.28 -1.66 -9.02
N HIS A 24 -8.61 -1.70 -8.98
CA HIS A 24 -9.38 -2.89 -9.37
C HIS A 24 -9.10 -3.28 -10.83
N GLY A 25 -8.73 -4.54 -11.06
CA GLY A 25 -8.40 -5.06 -12.39
C GLY A 25 -6.99 -4.76 -12.89
N VAL A 26 -6.18 -3.99 -12.14
CA VAL A 26 -4.80 -3.62 -12.52
C VAL A 26 -3.79 -4.07 -11.48
N GLY A 27 -4.03 -3.80 -10.20
CA GLY A 27 -3.10 -4.14 -9.11
C GLY A 27 -3.05 -3.10 -7.99
N PHE A 28 -1.86 -2.88 -7.41
CA PHE A 28 -1.66 -1.93 -6.31
C PHE A 28 -0.70 -0.82 -6.75
N GLN A 29 -0.99 0.42 -6.38
CA GLN A 29 -0.15 1.59 -6.60
C GLN A 29 0.38 2.11 -5.26
N LEU A 30 1.65 2.54 -5.25
CA LEU A 30 2.30 3.22 -4.14
C LEU A 30 2.52 4.68 -4.53
N GLU A 31 2.01 5.61 -3.74
CA GLU A 31 2.17 7.05 -3.89
C GLU A 31 2.99 7.61 -2.74
N VAL A 32 3.79 8.65 -3.03
CA VAL A 32 4.60 9.41 -2.06
C VAL A 32 4.16 10.87 -2.12
N SER A 33 3.84 11.49 -0.98
CA SER A 33 3.39 12.89 -0.86
C SER A 33 4.30 13.74 0.02
#